data_AF-A0A1E4G3S9-F1
#
_entry.id   AF-A0A1E4G3S9-F1
#
_cell.length_a   1.000
_cell.length_b   1.000
_cell.length_c   1.000
_cell.angle_alpha   90.00
_cell.angle_beta   90.00
_cell.angle_gamma   90.00
#
_symmetry.space_group_name_H-M   'P 1'
#
loop_
_entity.id
_entity.type
_entity.pdbx_description
1 polymer ?
#
loop_
_entity_poly.entity_id
_entity_poly.type
_entity_poly.pdbx_seq_one_letter_code
_entity_poly.pdbx_strand_id
1 'polypeptide(L)' 'METADPSGPARRQAIATALAAEIDRQARTGASRLDVEALAEAVDTALDPAPPAAEGRRPSELNATNDD' A
#
# COMPACT_ATOMS: atom_id res chain seq x y z
N MET A 1 -26.93 3.78 5.50
CA MET A 1 -25.45 3.73 5.49
C MET A 1 -25.10 2.27 5.29
N GLU A 2 -24.78 1.88 4.06
CA GLU A 2 -24.34 0.51 3.76
C GLU A 2 -22.91 0.40 4.30
N THR A 3 -22.73 -0.43 5.32
CA THR A 3 -21.40 -0.70 5.88
C THR A 3 -20.61 -1.39 4.78
N ALA A 4 -19.67 -0.68 4.17
CA ALA A 4 -18.72 -1.28 3.25
C ALA A 4 -18.11 -2.49 3.96
N ASP A 5 -18.36 -3.69 3.45
CA ASP A 5 -17.83 -4.90 4.03
C ASP A 5 -16.30 -4.77 4.05
N PRO A 6 -15.65 -4.69 5.23
CA PRO A 6 -14.20 -4.57 5.33
C PRO A 6 -13.49 -5.79 4.73
N SER A 7 -14.24 -6.84 4.39
CA SER A 7 -13.81 -8.11 3.80
C SER A 7 -13.96 -8.15 2.27
N GLY A 8 -14.16 -7.00 1.60
CA GLY A 8 -14.49 -6.95 0.19
C GLY A 8 -13.43 -7.55 -0.77
N PRO A 9 -13.81 -7.87 -2.02
CA PRO A 9 -12.91 -8.43 -3.05
C PRO A 9 -11.61 -7.64 -3.25
N ALA A 10 -11.65 -6.31 -3.06
CA ALA A 10 -10.50 -5.42 -3.14
C ALA A 10 -9.43 -5.73 -2.07
N ARG A 11 -9.85 -6.02 -0.83
CA ARG A 11 -8.92 -6.40 0.27
C ARG A 11 -8.23 -7.71 -0.05
N ARG A 12 -8.98 -8.70 -0.53
CA ARG A 12 -8.40 -10.00 -0.91
C ARG A 12 -7.39 -9.85 -2.04
N GLN A 13 -7.67 -8.98 -3.03
CA GLN A 13 -6.74 -8.70 -4.11
C GLN A 13 -5.46 -8.02 -3.62
N ALA A 14 -5.57 -7.02 -2.72
CA ALA A 14 -4.41 -6.34 -2.15
C ALA A 14 -3.49 -7.31 -1.39
N ILE A 15 -4.06 -8.18 -0.56
CA ILE A 15 -3.32 -9.24 0.14
C ILE A 15 -2.62 -10.18 -0.84
N ALA A 16 -3.33 -10.65 -1.87
CA ALA A 16 -2.75 -11.55 -2.87
C ALA A 16 -1.57 -10.91 -3.63
N THR A 17 -1.70 -9.63 -3.97
CA THR A 17 -0.62 -8.87 -4.61
C THR A 17 0.59 -8.70 -3.69
N ALA A 18 0.37 -8.39 -2.40
CA ALA A 18 1.46 -8.25 -1.44
C ALA A 18 2.21 -9.57 -1.21
N LEU A 19 1.48 -10.67 -1.02
CA LEU A 19 2.08 -12.01 -0.88
C LEU A 19 2.87 -12.43 -2.12
N ALA A 20 2.35 -12.18 -3.32
CA ALA A 20 3.05 -12.51 -4.56
C ALA A 20 4.36 -11.72 -4.68
N ALA A 21 4.34 -10.42 -4.39
CA ALA A 21 5.53 -9.58 -4.42
C ALA A 21 6.59 -10.05 -3.41
N GLU A 22 6.16 -10.44 -2.21
CA GLU A 22 7.07 -10.89 -1.16
C GLU A 22 7.68 -12.27 -1.45
N ILE A 23 6.90 -13.22 -1.97
CA ILE A 23 7.41 -14.53 -2.41
C ILE A 23 8.44 -14.35 -3.53
N ASP A 24 8.18 -13.48 -4.50
CA ASP A 24 9.13 -13.16 -5.57
C ASP A 24 10.42 -12.55 -5.03
N ARG A 25 10.33 -11.65 -4.05
CA ARG A 25 11.50 -11.06 -3.39
C ARG A 25 12.34 -12.15 -2.72
N GLN A 26 11.72 -13.03 -1.94
CA GLN A 26 12.40 -14.12 -1.24
C GLN A 26 13.08 -15.09 -2.21
N ALA A 27 12.40 -15.46 -3.29
CA ALA A 27 12.94 -16.31 -4.34
C ALA A 27 14.18 -15.68 -4.99
N ARG A 28 14.15 -14.37 -5.30
CA ARG A 28 15.29 -13.64 -5.88
C ARG A 28 16.47 -13.52 -4.92
N THR A 29 16.20 -13.46 -3.61
CA THR A 29 17.25 -13.44 -2.58
C THR A 29 17.81 -14.83 -2.24
N GLY A 30 17.30 -15.89 -2.89
CA GLY A 30 17.77 -17.26 -2.66
C GLY A 30 17.34 -17.84 -1.32
N ALA A 31 16.18 -17.41 -0.80
CA ALA A 31 15.63 -17.94 0.44
C ALA A 31 15.40 -19.46 0.30
N SER A 32 16.02 -20.24 1.20
CA SER A 32 15.87 -21.71 1.21
C SER A 32 14.52 -22.17 1.77
N ARG A 33 13.82 -21.27 2.46
CA ARG A 33 12.48 -21.44 3.03
C ARG A 33 11.73 -20.12 2.93
N LEU A 34 10.41 -20.19 3.03
CA LEU A 34 9.58 -18.99 3.15
C LEU A 34 9.84 -18.33 4.51
N ASP A 35 10.17 -17.05 4.47
CA ASP A 35 10.18 -16.17 5.63
C ASP A 35 8.72 -15.75 5.90
N VAL A 36 8.12 -16.42 6.88
CA VAL A 36 6.71 -16.25 7.24
C VAL A 36 6.47 -14.91 7.93
N GLU A 37 7.46 -14.39 8.67
CA GLU A 37 7.35 -13.09 9.33
C GLU A 37 7.30 -11.98 8.29
N ALA A 38 8.17 -12.02 7.28
CA ALA A 38 8.13 -11.07 6.17
C ALA A 38 6.80 -11.13 5.39
N LEU A 39 6.20 -12.33 5.26
CA LEU A 39 4.87 -12.47 4.66
C LEU A 39 3.77 -11.85 5.53
N ALA A 40 3.85 -11.98 6.86
CA ALA A 40 2.91 -11.35 7.79
C ALA A 40 3.00 -9.82 7.70
N GLU A 41 4.21 -9.25 7.68
CA GLU A 41 4.44 -7.81 7.51
C GLU A 41 3.86 -7.28 6.18
N ALA A 42 4.03 -8.05 5.10
CA ALA A 42 3.46 -7.71 3.79
C ALA A 42 1.93 -7.69 3.82
N VAL A 43 1.30 -8.64 4.55
CA VAL A 43 -0.15 -8.65 4.76
C VAL A 43 -0.58 -7.45 5.58
N ASP A 44 0.06 -7.15 6.71
CA ASP A 44 -0.29 -6.02 7.57
C ASP A 44 -0.25 -4.69 6.80
N THR A 45 0.78 -4.50 5.97
CA THR A 45 0.90 -3.33 5.09
C THR A 45 -0.24 -3.26 4.06
N ALA A 46 -0.70 -4.39 3.55
CA ALA A 46 -1.83 -4.45 2.61
C ALA A 46 -3.18 -4.17 3.30
N LEU A 47 -3.29 -4.43 4.60
CA LEU A 47 -4.48 -4.17 5.40
C LEU A 47 -4.60 -2.73 5.85
N ASP A 48 -3.46 -2.08 6.13
CA ASP A 48 -3.38 -0.69 6.54
C ASP A 48 -2.37 0.07 5.66
N PRO A 49 -2.71 0.34 4.39
CA PRO A 49 -1.82 1.05 3.50
C PRO A 49 -1.64 2.48 4.01
N ALA A 50 -0.38 2.86 4.27
CA ALA A 50 -0.06 4.23 4.64
C ALA A 50 -0.68 5.20 3.60
N PRO A 51 -1.34 6.28 4.06
CA PRO A 51 -1.89 7.26 3.14
C PRO A 51 -0.77 7.77 2.24
N PRO A 52 -1.04 7.96 0.93
CA PRO A 52 -0.03 8.51 0.03
C PRO A 52 0.48 9.82 0.65
N ALA A 53 1.81 9.94 0.73
CA ALA A 53 2.42 11.18 1.20
C ALA A 53 1.84 12.30 0.35
N ALA A 54 1.04 13.17 0.97
CA ALA A 54 0.55 14.35 0.31
C ALA A 54 1.79 15.19 -0.02
N GLU A 55 2.23 15.15 -1.28
CA GLU A 55 3.10 16.18 -1.84
C GLU A 55 2.32 17.48 -1.73
N GLY A 56 2.44 18.12 -0.57
CA GLY A 56 1.69 19.30 -0.24
C GLY A 56 2.12 20.43 -1.15
N ARG A 57 1.32 20.73 -2.17
CA ARG A 57 1.18 22.13 -2.58
C ARG A 57 0.32 22.80 -1.53
N ARG A 58 0.94 23.68 -0.74
CA ARG A 58 0.21 24.53 0.20
C ARG A 58 -0.66 25.49 -0.65
N PRO A 59 -1.93 25.73 -0.29
CA PRO A 59 -2.80 26.66 -1.01
C PRO A 59 -2.23 28.07 -1.17
N SER A 60 -1.22 28.45 -0.36
CA SER A 60 -0.52 29.73 -0.45
C SER A 60 0.28 29.94 -1.75
N GLU A 61 0.52 28.89 -2.55
CA GLU A 61 1.23 28.99 -3.84
C GLU A 61 0.30 29.26 -5.04
N LEU A 62 -1.02 29.24 -4.84
CA LEU A 62 -2.01 29.35 -5.92
C LEU A 62 -2.47 30.78 -6.23
N ASN A 63 -2.00 31.79 -5.48
CA ASN A 63 -2.43 33.20 -5.62
C ASN A 63 -1.34 34.17 -6.14
N ALA A 64 -0.20 33.67 -6.66
CA ALA A 64 0.93 34.53 -7.08
C ALA A 64 0.92 34.95 -8.55
N THR A 65 -0.15 34.68 -9.33
CA THR A 65 -0.17 35.02 -10.77
C THR A 65 -1.53 35.52 -11.21
N ASN A 66 -1.96 36.68 -10.69
CA ASN A 66 -3.04 37.46 -11.31
C ASN A 66 -3.04 38.93 -10.86
N ASP A 67 -1.88 39.59 -10.91
CA ASP A 67 -1.80 41.06 -10.79
C ASP A 67 -0.96 41.59 -11.95
N ASP A 68 -1.58 41.68 -13.13
CA ASP A 68 -1.20 42.54 -14.25
C ASP A 68 -2.45 42.85 -15.11
#